data_AF-A0A2P5KA87-F1
#
_entry.id   AF-A0A2P5KA87-F1
#
_cell.length_a   1.000
_cell.length_b   1.000
_cell.length_c   1.000
_cell.angle_alpha   90.00
_cell.angle_beta   90.00
_cell.angle_gamma   90.00
#
_symmetry.space_group_name_H-M   'P 1'
#
loop_
_entity.id
_entity.type
_entity.pdbx_description
1 polymer ?
#
loop_
_entity_poly.entity_id
_entity_poly.type
_entity_poly.pdbx_seq_one_letter_code
_entity_poly.pdbx_strand_id
1 'polypeptide(L)'
;MDFDLNAALNDYSAYIRALESCPQPAASVPPPRQPPSSALANTSASRPTTYHDLPPELIERIGDYVPVQDVKNFSVVDRRTYHAMQTRRLVYSYWQQANQAVSLASVNQLLNEMDGTLADPAQHVEPIEALRQRLQTLPEAEQGEAFKRLFAAAQRIPKHGLPIQKALMLMFRYLPWYQRLEVFDFAHALVAQRGPEQDNVWPALAIGLIDFNIGSPEFIERYQALLARLPSLNVSQQAELISVLVGLLGHLHSDRAHPSKSAQYAFLCEQALRLPPAYQGVAVGALAKSTWVLPKTEQSMRYAQMRDLALSLPDEQWGIALRHLPVAGIEALPPDQHAQELALFERHLARVPAAQREGAALGLLSSIRYLDEALSQRVWPQGLDLINGRGEAALLRLLTGLQTYSVFRTINDQKLLFAKAQVIKFMEANRFSEAVRARILDSVRNWNFPWLRHEPS
;
A
#
# COMPACT_ATOMS: atom_id res chain seq x y z
N MET A 1 15.00 18.27 -14.47
CA MET A 1 13.55 18.50 -14.38
C MET A 1 12.91 17.13 -14.51
N ASP A 2 12.67 16.50 -13.38
CA ASP A 2 12.12 15.15 -13.32
C ASP A 2 10.59 15.22 -13.40
N PHE A 3 10.05 14.54 -14.40
CA PHE A 3 8.62 14.46 -14.67
C PHE A 3 8.06 13.30 -13.84
N ASP A 4 7.42 13.60 -12.72
CA ASP A 4 6.78 12.60 -11.86
C ASP A 4 5.44 12.15 -12.48
N LEU A 5 5.48 10.99 -13.12
CA LEU A 5 4.33 10.37 -13.80
C LEU A 5 3.16 10.07 -12.84
N ASN A 6 3.41 9.97 -11.53
CA ASN A 6 2.37 9.70 -10.53
C ASN A 6 1.58 10.96 -10.13
N ALA A 7 2.13 12.16 -10.37
CA ALA A 7 1.45 13.42 -10.11
C ALA A 7 0.41 13.77 -11.19
N ALA A 8 0.61 13.31 -12.43
CA ALA A 8 -0.28 13.59 -13.55
C ALA A 8 -1.55 12.73 -13.57
N LEU A 9 -1.53 11.56 -12.92
CA LEU A 9 -2.63 10.58 -13.00
C LEU A 9 -3.73 10.75 -11.94
N ASN A 10 -3.56 11.64 -10.96
CA ASN A 10 -4.48 11.79 -9.84
C ASN A 10 -5.25 13.12 -9.78
N ASP A 11 -5.11 14.00 -10.77
CA ASP A 11 -5.74 15.32 -10.72
C ASP A 11 -6.87 15.46 -11.77
N TYR A 12 -8.03 14.87 -11.47
CA TYR A 12 -9.26 15.03 -12.26
C TYR A 12 -9.67 16.51 -12.40
N SER A 13 -9.23 17.36 -11.47
CA SER A 13 -9.42 18.82 -11.49
C SER A 13 -8.53 19.54 -12.51
N ALA A 14 -7.35 19.01 -12.83
CA ALA A 14 -6.45 19.59 -13.82
C ALA A 14 -7.00 19.42 -15.25
N TYR A 15 -7.72 18.33 -15.52
CA TYR A 15 -8.38 18.07 -16.80
C TYR A 15 -9.56 19.03 -17.07
N ILE A 16 -10.34 19.37 -16.03
CA ILE A 16 -11.48 20.29 -16.15
C ILE A 16 -11.02 21.75 -16.34
N ARG A 17 -9.96 22.19 -15.64
CA ARG A 17 -9.45 23.58 -15.75
C ARG A 17 -8.73 23.89 -17.07
N ALA A 18 -8.21 22.87 -17.76
CA ALA A 18 -7.62 23.04 -19.08
C ALA A 18 -8.67 23.26 -20.19
N LEU A 19 -9.91 22.82 -19.97
CA LEU A 19 -11.03 23.01 -20.90
C LEU A 19 -11.67 24.41 -20.79
N GLU A 20 -11.57 25.08 -19.63
CA GLU A 20 -12.16 26.40 -19.38
C GLU A 20 -11.27 27.58 -19.82
N SER A 21 -10.02 27.35 -20.24
CA SER A 21 -9.02 28.39 -20.48
C SER A 21 -8.65 28.62 -21.96
N CYS A 22 -9.57 28.35 -22.89
CA CYS A 22 -9.43 28.83 -24.27
C CYS A 22 -9.82 30.32 -24.37
N PRO A 23 -8.90 31.23 -24.76
CA PRO A 23 -9.24 32.64 -24.95
C PRO A 23 -10.13 32.83 -26.19
N GLN A 24 -11.21 33.58 -26.05
CA GLN A 24 -11.95 34.15 -27.19
C GLN A 24 -11.04 35.12 -27.98
N PRO A 25 -11.03 35.08 -29.32
CA PRO A 25 -10.24 36.01 -30.12
C PRO A 25 -10.90 37.40 -30.12
N ALA A 26 -10.20 38.39 -29.54
CA ALA A 26 -10.54 39.80 -29.61
C ALA A 26 -10.17 40.41 -30.98
N ALA A 27 -10.95 41.42 -31.38
CA ALA A 27 -10.96 42.03 -32.70
C ALA A 27 -9.81 43.02 -32.98
N SER A 28 -9.37 43.00 -34.26
CA SER A 28 -8.98 44.12 -35.14
C SER A 28 -7.77 45.02 -34.85
N VAL A 29 -6.75 44.99 -35.75
CA VAL A 29 -6.04 46.14 -36.39
C VAL A 29 -5.50 45.68 -37.79
N PRO A 30 -5.51 46.50 -38.87
CA PRO A 30 -5.41 46.03 -40.27
C PRO A 30 -3.98 45.93 -40.85
N PRO A 31 -3.76 45.22 -41.98
CA PRO A 31 -2.42 45.00 -42.55
C PRO A 31 -1.98 46.11 -43.53
N PRO A 32 -0.66 46.29 -43.77
CA PRO A 32 -0.16 47.16 -44.84
C PRO A 32 -0.25 46.49 -46.23
N ARG A 33 -0.36 47.35 -47.25
CA ARG A 33 -0.72 47.07 -48.65
C ARG A 33 0.33 46.23 -49.43
N GLN A 34 -0.18 45.36 -50.30
CA GLN A 34 0.53 44.56 -51.32
C GLN A 34 1.12 45.40 -52.48
N PRO A 35 2.07 44.82 -53.24
CA PRO A 35 2.10 44.88 -54.70
C PRO A 35 1.95 43.47 -55.35
N PRO A 36 1.69 43.37 -56.67
CA PRO A 36 0.76 42.37 -57.20
C PRO A 36 1.41 41.18 -57.94
N SER A 37 0.63 40.08 -57.94
CA SER A 37 0.49 39.08 -59.01
C SER A 37 1.69 38.19 -59.35
N SER A 38 1.63 36.90 -58.98
CA SER A 38 1.02 35.87 -59.84
C SER A 38 1.15 34.48 -59.21
N ALA A 39 0.09 33.69 -59.36
CA ALA A 39 0.02 32.22 -59.41
C ALA A 39 0.45 31.35 -58.21
N LEU A 40 -0.51 30.49 -57.82
CA LEU A 40 -0.35 29.17 -57.17
C LEU A 40 0.11 29.14 -55.71
N ALA A 41 -0.85 29.13 -54.79
CA ALA A 41 -1.05 28.01 -53.86
C ALA A 41 -2.23 28.32 -52.94
N ASN A 42 -3.18 27.40 -52.88
CA ASN A 42 -4.31 27.43 -51.96
C ASN A 42 -3.80 27.58 -50.51
N THR A 43 -4.24 28.64 -49.85
CA THR A 43 -4.22 28.78 -48.39
C THR A 43 -5.05 27.66 -47.78
N SER A 44 -4.39 26.58 -47.35
CA SER A 44 -4.98 25.60 -46.45
C SER A 44 -5.09 26.24 -45.07
N ALA A 45 -6.30 26.66 -44.71
CA ALA A 45 -6.64 26.92 -43.32
C ALA A 45 -6.40 25.63 -42.52
N SER A 46 -5.52 25.69 -41.52
CA SER A 46 -5.26 24.60 -40.58
C SER A 46 -6.56 24.19 -39.91
N ARG A 47 -7.20 23.14 -40.44
CA ARG A 47 -8.35 22.49 -39.81
C ARG A 47 -7.87 21.90 -38.47
N PRO A 48 -8.62 22.08 -37.36
CA PRO A 48 -8.29 21.42 -36.10
C PRO A 48 -8.26 19.90 -36.31
N THR A 49 -7.19 19.24 -35.88
CA THR A 49 -7.08 17.78 -35.92
C THR A 49 -8.19 17.17 -35.07
N THR A 50 -9.05 16.36 -35.69
CA THR A 50 -10.12 15.62 -35.02
C THR A 50 -9.73 14.16 -34.83
N TYR A 51 -10.49 13.40 -34.05
CA TYR A 51 -10.26 11.97 -33.85
C TYR A 51 -10.14 11.18 -35.17
N HIS A 52 -10.96 11.53 -36.17
CA HIS A 52 -10.92 10.88 -37.47
C HIS A 52 -9.62 11.12 -38.25
N ASP A 53 -8.86 12.15 -37.87
CA ASP A 53 -7.57 12.48 -38.48
C ASP A 53 -6.38 11.74 -37.81
N LEU A 54 -6.61 11.06 -36.68
CA LEU A 54 -5.53 10.40 -35.92
C LEU A 54 -5.05 9.11 -36.61
N PRO A 55 -3.76 8.93 -36.93
CA PRO A 55 -3.21 7.68 -37.48
C PRO A 55 -3.54 6.44 -36.63
N PRO A 56 -3.69 5.23 -37.23
CA PRO A 56 -4.04 4.02 -36.47
C PRO A 56 -3.06 3.71 -35.33
N GLU A 57 -1.78 4.03 -35.49
CA GLU A 57 -0.74 3.81 -34.49
C GLU A 57 -0.94 4.69 -33.25
N LEU A 58 -1.50 5.90 -33.41
CA LEU A 58 -1.89 6.73 -32.26
C LEU A 58 -3.16 6.21 -31.60
N ILE A 59 -4.10 5.65 -32.36
CA ILE A 59 -5.29 5.02 -31.79
C ILE A 59 -4.91 3.78 -30.98
N GLU A 60 -4.01 2.95 -31.49
CA GLU A 60 -3.44 1.81 -30.77
C GLU A 60 -2.76 2.25 -29.48
N ARG A 61 -1.89 3.26 -29.56
CA ARG A 61 -1.20 3.81 -28.37
C ARG A 61 -2.15 4.41 -27.34
N ILE A 62 -3.23 5.06 -27.76
CA ILE A 62 -4.31 5.48 -26.85
C ILE A 62 -4.95 4.25 -26.22
N GLY A 63 -5.20 3.22 -27.01
CA GLY A 63 -5.74 1.92 -26.61
C GLY A 63 -4.95 1.22 -25.51
N ASP A 64 -3.63 1.33 -25.50
CA ASP A 64 -2.76 0.77 -24.46
C ASP A 64 -3.03 1.38 -23.08
N TYR A 65 -3.53 2.62 -23.03
CA TYR A 65 -3.92 3.29 -21.78
C TYR A 65 -5.41 3.14 -21.43
N VAL A 66 -6.21 2.52 -22.30
CA VAL A 66 -7.62 2.26 -22.01
C VAL A 66 -7.73 1.16 -20.96
N PRO A 67 -8.45 1.39 -19.84
CA PRO A 67 -8.72 0.36 -18.85
C PRO A 67 -9.38 -0.86 -19.51
N VAL A 68 -8.95 -2.08 -19.15
CA VAL A 68 -9.40 -3.31 -19.81
C VAL A 68 -10.94 -3.41 -19.90
N GLN A 69 -11.66 -2.97 -18.87
CA GLN A 69 -13.12 -2.93 -18.81
C GLN A 69 -13.79 -2.03 -19.86
N ASP A 70 -13.09 -1.01 -20.36
CA ASP A 70 -13.60 -0.05 -21.36
C ASP A 70 -13.17 -0.39 -22.80
N VAL A 71 -12.28 -1.37 -22.98
CA VAL A 71 -11.74 -1.79 -24.28
C VAL A 71 -12.86 -2.14 -25.27
N LYS A 72 -13.91 -2.82 -24.80
CA LYS A 72 -15.06 -3.16 -25.64
C LYS A 72 -15.73 -1.90 -26.21
N ASN A 73 -16.03 -0.93 -25.35
CA ASN A 73 -16.70 0.31 -25.72
C ASN A 73 -15.84 1.16 -26.65
N PHE A 74 -14.55 1.28 -26.36
CA PHE A 74 -13.63 2.04 -27.21
C PHE A 74 -13.44 1.38 -28.58
N SER A 75 -13.38 0.05 -28.63
CA SER A 75 -13.17 -0.68 -29.89
C SER A 75 -14.31 -0.58 -30.91
N VAL A 76 -15.51 -0.18 -30.50
CA VAL A 76 -16.69 -0.12 -31.37
C VAL A 76 -16.97 1.30 -31.90
N VAL A 77 -16.11 2.27 -31.60
CA VAL A 77 -16.27 3.67 -32.05
C VAL A 77 -16.34 3.77 -33.57
N ASP A 78 -15.41 3.13 -34.27
CA ASP A 78 -15.45 2.96 -35.72
C ASP A 78 -14.64 1.74 -36.18
N ARG A 79 -14.73 1.43 -37.48
CA ARG A 79 -14.02 0.28 -38.07
C ARG A 79 -12.51 0.39 -37.96
N ARG A 80 -11.95 1.60 -38.04
CA ARG A 80 -10.50 1.82 -37.95
C ARG A 80 -9.99 1.48 -36.56
N THR A 81 -10.69 1.94 -35.55
CA THR A 81 -10.39 1.71 -34.14
C THR A 81 -10.56 0.26 -33.76
N TYR A 82 -11.59 -0.39 -34.29
CA TYR A 82 -11.79 -1.82 -34.13
C TYR A 82 -10.57 -2.65 -34.58
N HIS A 83 -9.95 -2.27 -35.70
CA HIS A 83 -8.75 -2.91 -36.23
C HIS A 83 -7.49 -2.49 -35.48
N ALA A 84 -7.32 -1.20 -35.17
CA ALA A 84 -6.17 -0.71 -34.40
C ALA A 84 -6.11 -1.30 -32.98
N MET A 85 -7.27 -1.63 -32.40
CA MET A 85 -7.39 -2.23 -31.05
C MET A 85 -7.28 -3.76 -31.04
N GLN A 86 -6.91 -4.43 -32.14
CA GLN A 86 -6.96 -5.89 -32.25
C GLN A 86 -6.25 -6.60 -31.09
N THR A 87 -5.01 -6.21 -30.80
CA THR A 87 -4.20 -6.79 -29.72
C THR A 87 -4.85 -6.56 -28.36
N ARG A 88 -5.30 -5.33 -28.08
CA ARG A 88 -5.93 -4.98 -26.80
C ARG A 88 -7.25 -5.71 -26.58
N ARG A 89 -8.04 -5.91 -27.65
CA ARG A 89 -9.28 -6.70 -27.60
C ARG A 89 -9.03 -8.18 -27.33
N LEU A 90 -7.92 -8.72 -27.82
CA LEU A 90 -7.52 -10.08 -27.51
C LEU A 90 -7.26 -10.22 -25.99
N VAL A 91 -6.52 -9.27 -25.39
CA VAL A 91 -6.31 -9.23 -23.94
C VAL A 91 -7.64 -9.12 -23.19
N TYR A 92 -8.55 -8.24 -23.63
CA TYR A 92 -9.90 -8.12 -23.06
C TYR A 92 -10.66 -9.45 -23.09
N SER A 93 -10.55 -10.21 -24.17
CA SER A 93 -11.24 -11.51 -24.30
C SER A 93 -10.73 -12.52 -23.25
N TYR A 94 -9.42 -12.60 -23.03
CA TYR A 94 -8.85 -13.45 -21.98
C TYR A 94 -9.18 -12.94 -20.58
N TRP A 95 -9.18 -11.63 -20.37
CA TRP A 95 -9.63 -11.02 -19.12
C TRP A 95 -11.11 -11.37 -18.81
N GLN A 96 -11.97 -11.34 -19.83
CA GLN A 96 -13.38 -11.71 -19.66
C GLN A 96 -13.53 -13.21 -19.32
N GLN A 97 -12.81 -14.09 -20.02
CA GLN A 97 -12.84 -15.53 -19.73
C GLN A 97 -12.25 -15.85 -18.35
N ALA A 98 -11.18 -15.15 -17.96
CA ALA A 98 -10.59 -15.25 -16.63
C ALA A 98 -11.62 -14.94 -15.53
N ASN A 99 -12.43 -13.89 -15.69
CA ASN A 99 -13.50 -13.54 -14.76
C ASN A 99 -14.62 -14.59 -14.67
N GLN A 100 -14.70 -15.49 -15.66
CA GLN A 100 -15.70 -16.57 -15.73
C GLN A 100 -15.11 -17.93 -15.35
N ALA A 101 -13.82 -18.01 -14.98
CA ALA A 101 -13.20 -19.25 -14.55
C ALA A 101 -13.85 -19.77 -13.25
N VAL A 102 -14.22 -21.06 -13.26
CA VAL A 102 -14.89 -21.75 -12.15
C VAL A 102 -14.20 -23.05 -11.72
N SER A 103 -13.13 -23.46 -12.42
CA SER A 103 -12.34 -24.65 -12.06
C SER A 103 -10.87 -24.47 -12.40
N LEU A 104 -10.00 -25.26 -11.76
CA LEU A 104 -8.58 -25.38 -12.08
C LEU A 104 -8.35 -25.76 -13.55
N ALA A 105 -9.21 -26.60 -14.12
CA ALA A 105 -9.12 -26.98 -15.54
C ALA A 105 -9.28 -25.75 -16.44
N SER A 106 -10.27 -24.90 -16.17
CA SER A 106 -10.46 -23.63 -16.90
C SER A 106 -9.29 -22.68 -16.70
N VAL A 107 -8.75 -22.58 -15.47
CA VAL A 107 -7.55 -21.77 -15.20
C VAL A 107 -6.36 -22.27 -16.04
N ASN A 108 -6.08 -23.57 -16.03
CA ASN A 108 -4.97 -24.16 -16.78
C ASN A 108 -5.13 -23.99 -18.28
N GLN A 109 -6.34 -24.18 -18.80
CA GLN A 109 -6.65 -23.96 -20.21
C GLN A 109 -6.33 -22.50 -20.59
N LEU A 110 -6.83 -21.53 -19.83
CA LEU A 110 -6.59 -20.11 -20.10
C LEU A 110 -5.10 -19.76 -20.04
N LEU A 111 -4.38 -20.24 -19.03
CA LEU A 111 -2.93 -19.99 -18.91
C LEU A 111 -2.17 -20.54 -20.12
N ASN A 112 -2.49 -21.76 -20.56
CA ASN A 112 -1.85 -22.37 -21.73
C ASN A 112 -2.20 -21.65 -23.04
N GLU A 113 -3.47 -21.25 -23.22
CA GLU A 113 -3.91 -20.51 -24.41
C GLU A 113 -3.25 -19.13 -24.49
N MET A 114 -3.16 -18.42 -23.36
CA MET A 114 -2.47 -17.14 -23.29
C MET A 114 -0.98 -17.28 -23.63
N ASP A 115 -0.30 -18.27 -23.06
CA ASP A 115 1.13 -18.55 -23.34
C ASP A 115 1.40 -18.85 -24.83
N GLY A 116 0.43 -19.42 -25.55
CA GLY A 116 0.55 -19.69 -26.99
C GLY A 116 0.12 -18.55 -27.91
N THR A 117 -0.62 -17.55 -27.39
CA THR A 117 -1.30 -16.55 -28.22
C THR A 117 -0.81 -15.11 -27.96
N LEU A 118 -0.52 -14.77 -26.70
CA LEU A 118 -0.06 -13.45 -26.31
C LEU A 118 1.47 -13.38 -26.49
N ALA A 119 1.92 -12.50 -27.38
CA ALA A 119 3.34 -12.39 -27.73
C ALA A 119 4.17 -11.60 -26.71
N ASP A 120 3.55 -10.65 -26.01
CA ASP A 120 4.21 -9.82 -24.99
C ASP A 120 3.78 -10.26 -23.58
N PRO A 121 4.71 -10.64 -22.69
CA PRO A 121 4.41 -10.96 -21.30
C PRO A 121 3.58 -9.90 -20.56
N ALA A 122 3.71 -8.61 -20.91
CA ALA A 122 2.91 -7.55 -20.28
C ALA A 122 1.39 -7.70 -20.54
N GLN A 123 1.00 -8.37 -21.63
CA GLN A 123 -0.40 -8.64 -21.97
C GLN A 123 -1.05 -9.65 -21.03
N HIS A 124 -0.26 -10.43 -20.28
CA HIS A 124 -0.76 -11.41 -19.32
C HIS A 124 -1.21 -10.78 -18.00
N VAL A 125 -0.82 -9.52 -17.73
CA VAL A 125 -1.03 -8.87 -16.42
C VAL A 125 -2.51 -8.86 -16.02
N GLU A 126 -3.39 -8.34 -16.88
CA GLU A 126 -4.79 -8.15 -16.50
C GLU A 126 -5.57 -9.47 -16.48
N PRO A 127 -5.38 -10.41 -17.43
CA PRO A 127 -5.99 -11.73 -17.31
C PRO A 127 -5.54 -12.50 -16.06
N ILE A 128 -4.25 -12.48 -15.71
CA ILE A 128 -3.76 -13.14 -14.49
C ILE A 128 -4.32 -12.46 -13.25
N GLU A 129 -4.39 -11.13 -13.23
CA GLU A 129 -4.99 -10.39 -12.11
C GLU A 129 -6.48 -10.71 -11.95
N ALA A 130 -7.23 -10.87 -13.05
CA ALA A 130 -8.61 -11.36 -13.02
C ALA A 130 -8.71 -12.79 -12.47
N LEU A 131 -7.84 -13.72 -12.90
CA LEU A 131 -7.79 -15.07 -12.36
C LEU A 131 -7.45 -15.08 -10.85
N ARG A 132 -6.55 -14.20 -10.41
CA ARG A 132 -6.20 -14.03 -8.99
C ARG A 132 -7.43 -13.67 -8.16
N GLN A 133 -8.25 -12.73 -8.63
CA GLN A 133 -9.50 -12.34 -7.95
C GLN A 133 -10.51 -13.49 -7.89
N ARG A 134 -10.48 -14.40 -8.86
CA ARG A 134 -11.34 -15.59 -8.91
C ARG A 134 -10.86 -16.74 -8.04
N LEU A 135 -9.62 -16.74 -7.58
CA LEU A 135 -9.00 -17.86 -6.86
C LEU A 135 -9.85 -18.35 -5.67
N GLN A 136 -10.41 -17.45 -4.87
CA GLN A 136 -11.24 -17.80 -3.70
C GLN A 136 -12.60 -18.41 -4.06
N THR A 137 -13.03 -18.24 -5.30
CA THR A 137 -14.33 -18.74 -5.78
C THR A 137 -14.22 -20.12 -6.43
N LEU A 138 -12.99 -20.63 -6.61
CA LEU A 138 -12.76 -21.99 -7.07
C LEU A 138 -13.09 -22.99 -5.95
N PRO A 139 -13.41 -24.26 -6.29
CA PRO A 139 -13.56 -25.33 -5.30
C PRO A 139 -12.33 -25.40 -4.39
N GLU A 140 -12.54 -25.53 -3.08
CA GLU A 140 -11.46 -25.49 -2.08
C GLU A 140 -10.29 -26.42 -2.42
N ALA A 141 -10.58 -27.66 -2.85
CA ALA A 141 -9.59 -28.66 -3.22
C ALA A 141 -8.66 -28.23 -4.37
N GLU A 142 -9.08 -27.26 -5.17
CA GLU A 142 -8.37 -26.78 -6.36
C GLU A 142 -7.58 -25.48 -6.11
N GLN A 143 -7.92 -24.74 -5.04
CA GLN A 143 -7.37 -23.40 -4.81
C GLN A 143 -5.85 -23.38 -4.68
N GLY A 144 -5.26 -24.35 -3.98
CA GLY A 144 -3.82 -24.41 -3.76
C GLY A 144 -3.04 -24.67 -5.04
N GLU A 145 -3.52 -25.56 -5.91
CA GLU A 145 -2.87 -25.80 -7.20
C GLU A 145 -3.09 -24.61 -8.15
N ALA A 146 -4.30 -24.04 -8.18
CA ALA A 146 -4.56 -22.82 -8.95
C ALA A 146 -3.66 -21.66 -8.50
N PHE A 147 -3.43 -21.51 -7.19
CA PHE A 147 -2.48 -20.56 -6.65
C PHE A 147 -1.08 -20.78 -7.25
N LYS A 148 -0.54 -22.00 -7.17
CA LYS A 148 0.82 -22.29 -7.65
C LYS A 148 0.96 -21.97 -9.14
N ARG A 149 -0.05 -22.30 -9.94
CA ARG A 149 -0.10 -22.00 -11.38
C ARG A 149 -0.07 -20.50 -11.66
N LEU A 150 -0.92 -19.73 -10.98
CA LEU A 150 -0.96 -18.27 -11.11
C LEU A 150 0.34 -17.62 -10.62
N PHE A 151 0.90 -18.12 -9.52
CA PHE A 151 2.13 -17.61 -8.94
C PHE A 151 3.33 -17.84 -9.87
N ALA A 152 3.42 -19.02 -10.50
CA ALA A 152 4.43 -19.34 -11.51
C ALA A 152 4.22 -18.55 -12.82
N ALA A 153 2.98 -18.38 -13.25
CA ALA A 153 2.67 -17.55 -14.42
C ALA A 153 3.06 -16.08 -14.20
N ALA A 154 2.78 -15.54 -13.01
CA ALA A 154 3.20 -14.19 -12.64
C ALA A 154 4.73 -14.03 -12.62
N GLN A 155 5.51 -15.06 -12.26
CA GLN A 155 6.97 -15.00 -12.29
C GLN A 155 7.51 -14.71 -13.70
N ARG A 156 6.80 -15.16 -14.74
CA ARG A 156 7.20 -15.05 -16.14
C ARG A 156 6.90 -13.67 -16.74
N ILE A 157 6.28 -12.76 -15.98
CA ILE A 157 5.97 -11.39 -16.42
C ILE A 157 7.02 -10.40 -15.88
N PRO A 158 7.94 -9.90 -16.72
CA PRO A 158 8.94 -8.92 -16.29
C PRO A 158 8.28 -7.64 -15.77
N LYS A 159 8.82 -7.07 -14.68
CA LYS A 159 8.38 -5.82 -14.01
C LYS A 159 6.96 -5.84 -13.40
N HIS A 160 6.00 -6.48 -14.04
CA HIS A 160 4.58 -6.44 -13.64
C HIS A 160 4.11 -7.69 -12.90
N GLY A 161 4.88 -8.79 -12.94
CA GLY A 161 4.57 -10.02 -12.22
C GLY A 161 4.74 -9.94 -10.70
N LEU A 162 5.65 -9.08 -10.24
CA LEU A 162 5.95 -8.92 -8.81
C LEU A 162 4.73 -8.45 -7.99
N PRO A 163 4.02 -7.36 -8.37
CA PRO A 163 2.79 -6.96 -7.68
C PRO A 163 1.78 -8.10 -7.54
N ILE A 164 1.57 -8.89 -8.59
CA ILE A 164 0.65 -10.03 -8.60
C ILE A 164 1.11 -11.09 -7.60
N GLN A 165 2.40 -11.43 -7.58
CA GLN A 165 2.95 -12.39 -6.61
C GLN A 165 2.82 -11.91 -5.16
N LYS A 166 3.08 -10.63 -4.89
CA LYS A 166 2.88 -10.04 -3.56
C LYS A 166 1.40 -10.12 -3.15
N ALA A 167 0.50 -9.79 -4.07
CA ALA A 167 -0.94 -9.88 -3.82
C ALA A 167 -1.39 -11.33 -3.55
N LEU A 168 -0.85 -12.30 -4.31
CA LEU A 168 -1.07 -13.72 -4.07
C LEU A 168 -0.59 -14.14 -2.67
N MET A 169 0.62 -13.79 -2.25
CA MET A 169 1.12 -14.15 -0.89
C MET A 169 0.20 -13.64 0.22
N LEU A 170 -0.38 -12.45 0.07
CA LEU A 170 -1.36 -11.91 1.02
C LEU A 170 -2.69 -12.68 1.03
N MET A 171 -2.91 -13.59 0.08
CA MET A 171 -4.09 -14.44 0.01
C MET A 171 -3.96 -15.75 0.80
N PHE A 172 -2.81 -16.07 1.41
CA PHE A 172 -2.64 -17.31 2.18
C PHE A 172 -3.75 -17.52 3.23
N ARG A 173 -4.17 -16.46 3.91
CA ARG A 173 -5.28 -16.49 4.87
C ARG A 173 -6.61 -16.99 4.34
N TYR A 174 -6.85 -16.84 3.03
CA TYR A 174 -8.09 -17.22 2.37
C TYR A 174 -8.01 -18.62 1.76
N LEU A 175 -6.82 -19.23 1.71
CA LEU A 175 -6.68 -20.62 1.29
C LEU A 175 -7.10 -21.56 2.43
N PRO A 176 -7.58 -22.77 2.11
CA PRO A 176 -7.87 -23.79 3.10
C PRO A 176 -6.63 -24.12 3.92
N TRP A 177 -6.80 -24.23 5.25
CA TRP A 177 -5.68 -24.35 6.20
C TRP A 177 -4.72 -25.50 5.88
N TYR A 178 -5.24 -26.62 5.36
CA TYR A 178 -4.48 -27.81 5.01
C TYR A 178 -3.59 -27.65 3.76
N GLN A 179 -3.78 -26.59 2.96
CA GLN A 179 -2.98 -26.30 1.76
C GLN A 179 -1.93 -25.20 1.99
N ARG A 180 -2.08 -24.38 3.04
CA ARG A 180 -1.26 -23.18 3.26
C ARG A 180 0.23 -23.48 3.34
N LEU A 181 0.60 -24.57 4.01
CA LEU A 181 1.99 -25.01 4.18
C LEU A 181 2.65 -25.29 2.83
N GLU A 182 2.03 -26.14 2.03
CA GLU A 182 2.55 -26.55 0.74
C GLU A 182 2.67 -25.35 -0.22
N VAL A 183 1.65 -24.48 -0.22
CA VAL A 183 1.63 -23.28 -1.05
C VAL A 183 2.70 -22.26 -0.62
N PHE A 184 2.92 -22.10 0.69
CA PHE A 184 3.99 -21.26 1.22
C PHE A 184 5.36 -21.79 0.81
N ASP A 185 5.61 -23.08 0.98
CA ASP A 185 6.89 -23.70 0.64
C ASP A 185 7.18 -23.59 -0.86
N PHE A 186 6.15 -23.76 -1.69
CA PHE A 186 6.23 -23.51 -3.12
C PHE A 186 6.62 -22.05 -3.43
N ALA A 187 5.92 -21.08 -2.83
CA ALA A 187 6.23 -19.67 -3.02
C ALA A 187 7.65 -19.33 -2.54
N HIS A 188 8.06 -19.86 -1.39
CA HIS A 188 9.41 -19.71 -0.84
C HIS A 188 10.47 -20.25 -1.81
N ALA A 189 10.30 -21.47 -2.32
CA ALA A 189 11.25 -22.10 -3.25
C ALA A 189 11.38 -21.30 -4.55
N LEU A 190 10.26 -20.81 -5.09
CA LEU A 190 10.27 -20.04 -6.33
C LEU A 190 10.89 -18.65 -6.15
N VAL A 191 10.62 -18.01 -5.02
CA VAL A 191 11.20 -16.72 -4.63
C VAL A 191 12.70 -16.84 -4.36
N ALA A 192 13.16 -17.96 -3.79
CA ALA A 192 14.58 -18.21 -3.53
C ALA A 192 15.43 -18.26 -4.81
N GLN A 193 14.83 -18.53 -5.97
CA GLN A 193 15.50 -18.53 -7.28
C GLN A 193 15.78 -17.12 -7.81
N ARG A 194 15.24 -16.06 -7.17
CA ARG A 194 15.44 -14.68 -7.59
C ARG A 194 16.86 -14.20 -7.29
N GLY A 195 17.44 -13.48 -8.24
CA GLY A 195 18.72 -12.80 -8.05
C GLY A 195 18.64 -11.64 -7.04
N PRO A 196 19.78 -11.22 -6.45
CA PRO A 196 19.83 -10.15 -5.44
C PRO A 196 19.39 -8.78 -5.98
N GLU A 197 19.47 -8.57 -7.29
CA GLU A 197 19.06 -7.34 -7.98
C GLU A 197 17.55 -7.28 -8.29
N GLN A 198 16.81 -8.37 -8.07
CA GLN A 198 15.37 -8.41 -8.31
C GLN A 198 14.58 -7.85 -7.11
N ASP A 199 13.44 -7.22 -7.39
CA ASP A 199 12.61 -6.56 -6.38
C ASP A 199 12.21 -7.46 -5.21
N ASN A 200 12.10 -6.85 -4.03
CA ASN A 200 11.90 -7.55 -2.75
C ASN A 200 10.52 -8.18 -2.62
N VAL A 201 10.48 -9.50 -2.44
CA VAL A 201 9.27 -10.30 -2.18
C VAL A 201 9.25 -10.90 -0.78
N TRP A 202 10.39 -10.92 -0.09
CA TRP A 202 10.55 -11.59 1.20
C TRP A 202 9.63 -11.03 2.29
N PRO A 203 9.39 -9.70 2.41
CA PRO A 203 8.45 -9.16 3.39
C PRO A 203 7.02 -9.67 3.16
N ALA A 204 6.57 -9.75 1.90
CA ALA A 204 5.22 -10.24 1.59
C ALA A 204 5.07 -11.73 1.91
N LEU A 205 6.11 -12.53 1.62
CA LEU A 205 6.15 -13.94 2.00
C LEU A 205 6.14 -14.09 3.53
N ALA A 206 6.95 -13.31 4.24
CA ALA A 206 7.05 -13.34 5.69
C ALA A 206 5.72 -12.96 6.38
N ILE A 207 4.99 -11.95 5.87
CA ILE A 207 3.64 -11.61 6.36
C ILE A 207 2.71 -12.83 6.30
N GLY A 208 2.85 -13.67 5.26
CA GLY A 208 2.11 -14.90 5.11
C GLY A 208 2.26 -15.90 6.27
N LEU A 209 3.33 -15.80 7.07
CA LEU A 209 3.50 -16.64 8.26
C LEU A 209 2.46 -16.38 9.36
N ILE A 210 1.80 -15.21 9.37
CA ILE A 210 0.76 -14.87 10.36
C ILE A 210 -0.41 -15.86 10.30
N ASP A 211 -0.65 -16.46 9.12
CA ASP A 211 -1.80 -17.32 8.86
C ASP A 211 -1.58 -18.80 9.21
N PHE A 212 -0.42 -19.12 9.77
CA PHE A 212 -0.06 -20.44 10.29
C PHE A 212 -0.42 -20.58 11.77
N ASN A 213 -0.50 -21.82 12.23
CA ASN A 213 -0.72 -22.09 13.65
C ASN A 213 0.43 -21.50 14.48
N ILE A 214 0.05 -20.61 15.39
CA ILE A 214 0.98 -19.86 16.24
C ILE A 214 1.87 -20.82 17.02
N GLY A 215 3.19 -20.65 16.91
CA GLY A 215 4.17 -21.43 17.64
C GLY A 215 4.29 -22.89 17.21
N SER A 216 3.69 -23.30 16.09
CA SER A 216 3.90 -24.65 15.55
C SER A 216 5.34 -24.84 15.07
N PRO A 217 5.89 -26.07 15.08
CA PRO A 217 7.21 -26.34 14.52
C PRO A 217 7.36 -25.82 13.09
N GLU A 218 6.30 -25.94 12.28
CA GLU A 218 6.27 -25.49 10.90
C GLU A 218 6.44 -23.97 10.78
N PHE A 219 5.78 -23.19 11.65
CA PHE A 219 5.97 -21.74 11.73
C PHE A 219 7.41 -21.41 12.10
N ILE A 220 7.94 -22.07 13.14
CA ILE A 220 9.27 -21.77 13.67
C ILE A 220 10.35 -22.06 12.63
N GLU A 221 10.29 -23.21 11.95
CA GLU A 221 11.23 -23.57 10.89
C GLU A 221 11.27 -22.52 9.76
N ARG A 222 10.09 -22.08 9.29
CA ARG A 222 10.00 -21.10 8.20
C ARG A 222 10.41 -19.70 8.64
N TYR A 223 10.10 -19.33 9.87
CA TYR A 223 10.59 -18.10 10.47
C TYR A 223 12.13 -18.09 10.54
N GLN A 224 12.75 -19.20 10.96
CA GLN A 224 14.21 -19.33 10.97
C GLN A 224 14.82 -19.34 9.57
N ALA A 225 14.16 -19.95 8.58
CA ALA A 225 14.59 -19.90 7.19
C ALA A 225 14.62 -18.46 6.64
N LEU A 226 13.61 -17.65 6.99
CA LEU A 226 13.58 -16.23 6.62
C LEU A 226 14.64 -15.41 7.36
N LEU A 227 14.92 -15.70 8.63
CA LEU A 227 16.05 -15.08 9.36
C LEU A 227 17.38 -15.39 8.67
N ALA A 228 17.61 -16.65 8.31
CA ALA A 228 18.83 -17.09 7.63
C ALA A 228 19.01 -16.44 6.26
N ARG A 229 17.94 -15.89 5.66
CA ARG A 229 18.00 -15.18 4.39
C ARG A 229 18.59 -13.77 4.51
N LEU A 230 18.48 -13.12 5.67
CA LEU A 230 18.89 -11.71 5.86
C LEU A 230 20.28 -11.36 5.31
N PRO A 231 21.36 -12.14 5.56
CA PRO A 231 22.71 -11.78 5.11
C PRO A 231 22.87 -11.75 3.59
N SER A 232 21.97 -12.41 2.84
CA SER A 232 22.02 -12.47 1.37
C SER A 232 21.24 -11.35 0.67
N LEU A 233 20.54 -10.51 1.43
CA LEU A 233 19.71 -9.43 0.92
C LEU A 233 20.49 -8.12 0.88
N ASN A 234 20.10 -7.20 -0.01
CA ASN A 234 20.63 -5.84 0.02
C ASN A 234 20.09 -5.06 1.23
N VAL A 235 20.71 -3.93 1.56
CA VAL A 235 20.40 -3.14 2.76
C VAL A 235 18.92 -2.75 2.86
N SER A 236 18.31 -2.30 1.76
CA SER A 236 16.89 -1.91 1.74
C SER A 236 15.99 -3.12 1.99
N GLN A 237 16.31 -4.26 1.37
CA GLN A 237 15.58 -5.51 1.55
C GLN A 237 15.69 -6.05 2.97
N GLN A 238 16.88 -5.96 3.59
CA GLN A 238 17.09 -6.32 4.99
C GLN A 238 16.23 -5.48 5.91
N ALA A 239 16.22 -4.16 5.74
CA ALA A 239 15.43 -3.24 6.57
C ALA A 239 13.93 -3.58 6.55
N GLU A 240 13.38 -3.85 5.36
CA GLU A 240 11.98 -4.26 5.22
C GLU A 240 11.71 -5.62 5.87
N LEU A 241 12.54 -6.64 5.61
CA LEU A 241 12.33 -7.99 6.14
C LEU A 241 12.47 -8.02 7.67
N ILE A 242 13.48 -7.32 8.24
CA ILE A 242 13.67 -7.21 9.69
C ILE A 242 12.39 -6.68 10.35
N SER A 243 11.79 -5.62 9.80
CA SER A 243 10.57 -5.04 10.38
C SER A 243 9.40 -6.02 10.43
N VAL A 244 9.24 -6.87 9.41
CA VAL A 244 8.20 -7.90 9.38
C VAL A 244 8.51 -9.01 10.38
N LEU A 245 9.74 -9.52 10.41
CA LEU A 245 10.15 -10.58 11.34
C LEU A 245 10.00 -10.12 12.81
N VAL A 246 10.30 -8.86 13.10
CA VAL A 246 10.06 -8.27 14.42
C VAL A 246 8.57 -8.28 14.80
N GLY A 247 7.68 -8.01 13.84
CA GLY A 247 6.23 -8.10 14.04
C GLY A 247 5.74 -9.53 14.32
N LEU A 248 6.45 -10.52 13.81
CA LEU A 248 6.13 -11.95 13.98
C LEU A 248 6.60 -12.52 15.34
N LEU A 249 7.42 -11.80 16.12
CA LEU A 249 7.91 -12.28 17.42
C LEU A 249 6.78 -12.65 18.40
N GLY A 250 5.63 -11.95 18.30
CA GLY A 250 4.45 -12.25 19.10
C GLY A 250 3.90 -13.66 18.86
N HIS A 251 4.15 -14.22 17.67
CA HIS A 251 3.64 -15.53 17.22
C HIS A 251 4.56 -16.70 17.57
N LEU A 252 5.73 -16.45 18.18
CA LEU A 252 6.61 -17.52 18.64
C LEU A 252 6.09 -18.13 19.94
N HIS A 253 6.29 -19.44 20.14
CA HIS A 253 6.05 -20.07 21.44
C HIS A 253 7.24 -19.85 22.38
N SER A 254 6.99 -19.86 23.68
CA SER A 254 8.04 -19.95 24.69
C SER A 254 8.35 -21.42 24.96
N ASP A 255 8.98 -22.11 24.00
CA ASP A 255 9.44 -23.50 24.18
C ASP A 255 10.96 -23.58 24.39
N ARG A 256 11.43 -24.58 25.13
CA ARG A 256 12.85 -24.81 25.46
C ARG A 256 13.70 -25.25 24.26
N ALA A 257 13.09 -25.82 23.23
CA ALA A 257 13.79 -26.33 22.04
C ALA A 257 14.23 -25.23 21.06
N HIS A 258 13.73 -24.01 21.21
CA HIS A 258 13.97 -22.91 20.27
C HIS A 258 14.53 -21.67 20.97
N PRO A 259 15.25 -20.78 20.24
CA PRO A 259 15.74 -19.54 20.83
C PRO A 259 14.59 -18.76 21.44
N SER A 260 14.76 -18.31 22.69
CA SER A 260 13.74 -17.54 23.40
C SER A 260 13.35 -16.27 22.62
N LYS A 261 12.14 -15.75 22.85
CA LYS A 261 11.70 -14.47 22.26
C LYS A 261 12.72 -13.36 22.49
N SER A 262 13.34 -13.31 23.68
CA SER A 262 14.40 -12.36 24.01
C SER A 262 15.66 -12.55 23.15
N ALA A 263 16.07 -13.80 22.89
CA ALA A 263 17.22 -14.07 22.03
C ALA A 263 16.95 -13.65 20.58
N GLN A 264 15.74 -13.92 20.07
CA GLN A 264 15.36 -13.53 18.71
C GLN A 264 15.21 -12.02 18.56
N TYR A 265 14.64 -11.36 19.58
CA TYR A 265 14.58 -9.90 19.65
C TYR A 265 15.99 -9.29 19.66
N ALA A 266 16.90 -9.82 20.48
CA ALA A 266 18.29 -9.36 20.54
C ALA A 266 19.00 -9.53 19.19
N PHE A 267 18.83 -10.69 18.54
CA PHE A 267 19.37 -10.92 17.21
C PHE A 267 18.85 -9.89 16.19
N LEU A 268 17.54 -9.62 16.16
CA LEU A 268 16.95 -8.63 15.26
C LEU A 268 17.41 -7.20 15.59
N CYS A 269 17.64 -6.87 16.86
CA CYS A 269 18.27 -5.61 17.25
C CYS A 269 19.68 -5.49 16.67
N GLU A 270 20.50 -6.53 16.80
CA GLU A 270 21.85 -6.53 16.22
C GLU A 270 21.81 -6.37 14.70
N GLN A 271 20.89 -7.04 14.01
CA GLN A 271 20.75 -6.87 12.56
C GLN A 271 20.29 -5.46 12.18
N ALA A 272 19.34 -4.88 12.93
CA ALA A 272 18.89 -3.51 12.69
C ALA A 272 20.02 -2.50 12.88
N LEU A 273 20.87 -2.67 13.90
CA LEU A 273 22.02 -1.81 14.18
C LEU A 273 23.13 -1.89 13.12
N ARG A 274 23.23 -3.01 12.39
CA ARG A 274 24.18 -3.17 11.27
C ARG A 274 23.74 -2.44 10.01
N LEU A 275 22.46 -2.05 9.89
CA LEU A 275 21.99 -1.26 8.76
C LEU A 275 22.61 0.16 8.82
N PRO A 276 22.89 0.80 7.68
CA PRO A 276 23.22 2.22 7.65
C PRO A 276 22.08 3.07 8.25
N PRO A 277 22.37 4.19 8.92
CA PRO A 277 21.35 5.02 9.57
C PRO A 277 20.18 5.40 8.67
N ALA A 278 20.42 5.60 7.36
CA ALA A 278 19.43 5.90 6.34
C ALA A 278 18.38 4.80 6.09
N TYR A 279 18.52 3.61 6.69
CA TYR A 279 17.61 2.47 6.55
C TYR A 279 17.10 1.93 7.89
N GLN A 280 17.48 2.52 9.01
CA GLN A 280 17.17 1.98 10.35
C GLN A 280 15.75 2.30 10.83
N GLY A 281 15.10 3.35 10.33
CA GLY A 281 13.86 3.90 10.90
C GLY A 281 12.72 2.88 11.00
N VAL A 282 12.49 2.08 9.95
CA VAL A 282 11.42 1.06 9.94
C VAL A 282 11.70 -0.02 10.98
N ALA A 283 12.94 -0.55 11.01
CA ALA A 283 13.34 -1.61 11.92
C ALA A 283 13.31 -1.15 13.39
N VAL A 284 13.82 0.05 13.68
CA VAL A 284 13.82 0.62 15.03
C VAL A 284 12.41 0.86 15.53
N GLY A 285 11.52 1.43 14.70
CA GLY A 285 10.12 1.60 15.06
C GLY A 285 9.41 0.25 15.34
N ALA A 286 9.66 -0.76 14.50
CA ALA A 286 9.11 -2.10 14.70
C ALA A 286 9.64 -2.74 16.01
N LEU A 287 10.94 -2.62 16.29
CA LEU A 287 11.55 -3.15 17.53
C LEU A 287 10.96 -2.49 18.77
N ALA A 288 10.84 -1.16 18.77
CA ALA A 288 10.18 -0.44 19.85
C ALA A 288 8.78 -0.98 20.11
N LYS A 289 7.98 -1.13 19.04
CA LYS A 289 6.62 -1.65 19.12
C LYS A 289 6.57 -3.08 19.63
N SER A 290 7.51 -3.94 19.27
CA SER A 290 7.52 -5.34 19.71
C SER A 290 8.12 -5.56 21.10
N THR A 291 8.48 -4.52 21.85
CA THR A 291 8.99 -4.68 23.23
C THR A 291 8.01 -5.41 24.15
N TRP A 292 6.69 -5.32 23.89
CA TRP A 292 5.67 -6.04 24.67
C TRP A 292 5.85 -7.56 24.68
N VAL A 293 6.54 -8.14 23.67
CA VAL A 293 6.78 -9.60 23.60
C VAL A 293 7.82 -10.08 24.62
N LEU A 294 8.56 -9.15 25.23
CA LEU A 294 9.63 -9.42 26.19
C LEU A 294 9.08 -9.52 27.62
N PRO A 295 9.84 -10.12 28.56
CA PRO A 295 9.52 -10.08 29.97
C PRO A 295 9.28 -8.64 30.46
N LYS A 296 8.26 -8.42 31.30
CA LYS A 296 7.87 -7.09 31.80
C LYS A 296 9.04 -6.29 32.38
N THR A 297 9.98 -6.96 33.03
CA THR A 297 11.20 -6.37 33.62
C THR A 297 12.15 -5.76 32.59
N GLU A 298 12.07 -6.17 31.32
CA GLU A 298 12.92 -5.67 30.24
C GLU A 298 12.23 -4.59 29.39
N GLN A 299 10.90 -4.54 29.36
CA GLN A 299 10.14 -3.75 28.37
C GLN A 299 10.51 -2.27 28.39
N SER A 300 10.46 -1.61 29.56
CA SER A 300 10.75 -0.16 29.66
C SER A 300 12.20 0.16 29.26
N MET A 301 13.16 -0.68 29.66
CA MET A 301 14.57 -0.50 29.31
C MET A 301 14.82 -0.69 27.82
N ARG A 302 14.22 -1.73 27.21
CA ARG A 302 14.34 -2.01 25.76
C ARG A 302 13.64 -0.95 24.92
N TYR A 303 12.50 -0.45 25.38
CA TYR A 303 11.82 0.67 24.77
C TYR A 303 12.69 1.93 24.79
N ALA A 304 13.26 2.28 25.95
CA ALA A 304 14.15 3.44 26.07
C ALA A 304 15.35 3.35 25.11
N GLN A 305 15.97 2.16 24.98
CA GLN A 305 17.04 1.92 24.00
C GLN A 305 16.59 2.23 22.57
N MET A 306 15.41 1.76 22.16
CA MET A 306 14.91 1.99 20.80
C MET A 306 14.48 3.44 20.58
N ARG A 307 13.91 4.09 21.60
CA ARG A 307 13.58 5.53 21.58
C ARG A 307 14.84 6.37 21.38
N ASP A 308 15.87 6.13 22.17
CA ASP A 308 17.11 6.91 22.13
C ASP A 308 17.84 6.69 20.78
N LEU A 309 17.82 5.45 20.28
CA LEU A 309 18.30 5.15 18.93
C LEU A 309 17.50 5.94 17.87
N ALA A 310 16.16 5.89 17.92
CA ALA A 310 15.32 6.60 16.96
C ALA A 310 15.54 8.11 16.96
N LEU A 311 15.75 8.73 18.13
CA LEU A 311 16.04 10.15 18.25
C LEU A 311 17.37 10.54 17.58
N SER A 312 18.34 9.62 17.53
CA SER A 312 19.63 9.84 16.88
C SER A 312 19.62 9.62 15.35
N LEU A 313 18.53 9.10 14.79
CA LEU A 313 18.39 8.88 13.36
C LEU A 313 18.23 10.19 12.57
N PRO A 314 18.58 10.20 11.26
CA PRO A 314 18.22 11.28 10.34
C PRO A 314 16.71 11.55 10.32
N ASP A 315 16.32 12.77 9.97
CA ASP A 315 14.93 13.24 10.05
C ASP A 315 13.95 12.37 9.23
N GLU A 316 14.37 11.89 8.06
CA GLU A 316 13.60 10.94 7.24
C GLU A 316 13.29 9.65 7.99
N GLN A 317 14.24 9.13 8.75
CA GLN A 317 14.15 7.87 9.46
C GLN A 317 13.48 8.01 10.84
N TRP A 318 13.67 9.17 11.48
CA TRP A 318 12.90 9.58 12.66
C TRP A 318 11.40 9.58 12.37
N GLY A 319 10.98 10.23 11.28
CA GLY A 319 9.56 10.30 10.90
C GLY A 319 8.93 8.92 10.68
N ILE A 320 9.71 7.97 10.14
CA ILE A 320 9.29 6.58 9.95
C ILE A 320 9.16 5.86 11.30
N ALA A 321 10.15 5.96 12.19
CA ALA A 321 10.12 5.31 13.51
C ALA A 321 8.99 5.85 14.40
N LEU A 322 8.70 7.15 14.29
CA LEU A 322 7.64 7.84 15.05
C LEU A 322 6.23 7.29 14.77
N ARG A 323 6.02 6.59 13.66
CA ARG A 323 4.77 5.85 13.41
C ARG A 323 4.47 4.79 14.49
N HIS A 324 5.51 4.29 15.17
CA HIS A 324 5.41 3.17 16.08
C HIS A 324 5.75 3.52 17.54
N LEU A 325 6.66 4.47 17.75
CA LEU A 325 7.16 4.85 19.08
C LEU A 325 6.07 5.28 20.07
N PRO A 326 5.06 6.10 19.70
CA PRO A 326 4.08 6.56 20.69
C PRO A 326 3.29 5.42 21.31
N VAL A 327 2.81 4.47 20.50
CA VAL A 327 2.12 3.29 21.03
C VAL A 327 3.05 2.45 21.90
N ALA A 328 4.28 2.20 21.42
CA ALA A 328 5.27 1.42 22.13
C ALA A 328 5.61 1.99 23.51
N GLY A 329 5.80 3.30 23.61
CA GLY A 329 6.16 3.97 24.86
C GLY A 329 5.03 3.93 25.88
N ILE A 330 3.80 4.16 25.43
CA ILE A 330 2.64 4.13 26.33
C ILE A 330 2.35 2.71 26.84
N GLU A 331 2.64 1.67 26.05
CA GLU A 331 2.53 0.27 26.48
C GLU A 331 3.67 -0.16 27.44
N ALA A 332 4.90 0.27 27.16
CA ALA A 332 6.09 -0.18 27.89
C ALA A 332 6.38 0.63 29.17
N LEU A 333 5.86 1.86 29.28
CA LEU A 333 6.14 2.75 30.41
C LEU A 333 4.97 2.80 31.41
N PRO A 334 5.28 2.98 32.71
CA PRO A 334 4.28 3.30 33.72
C PRO A 334 3.46 4.56 33.39
N PRO A 335 2.16 4.65 33.81
CA PRO A 335 1.30 5.78 33.50
C PRO A 335 1.82 7.16 33.91
N ASP A 336 2.56 7.25 35.01
CA ASP A 336 3.18 8.47 35.51
C ASP A 336 4.26 9.04 34.55
N GLN A 337 4.77 8.22 33.64
CA GLN A 337 5.78 8.62 32.64
C GLN A 337 5.17 8.99 31.28
N HIS A 338 3.88 8.71 31.03
CA HIS A 338 3.23 8.94 29.74
C HIS A 338 3.27 10.42 29.31
N ALA A 339 3.04 11.34 30.26
CA ALA A 339 3.06 12.77 29.99
C ALA A 339 4.46 13.26 29.57
N GLN A 340 5.51 12.73 30.20
CA GLN A 340 6.90 13.06 29.88
C GLN A 340 7.29 12.53 28.49
N GLU A 341 6.88 11.30 28.18
CA GLU A 341 7.17 10.67 26.90
C GLU A 341 6.49 11.41 25.72
N LEU A 342 5.22 11.80 25.88
CA LEU A 342 4.52 12.61 24.87
C LEU A 342 5.17 13.98 24.69
N ALA A 343 5.60 14.63 25.79
CA ALA A 343 6.30 15.91 25.70
C ALA A 343 7.66 15.80 24.98
N LEU A 344 8.33 14.64 25.10
CA LEU A 344 9.56 14.36 24.35
C LEU A 344 9.27 14.26 22.84
N PHE A 345 8.20 13.57 22.43
CA PHE A 345 7.83 13.51 21.02
C PHE A 345 7.46 14.88 20.47
N GLU A 346 6.67 15.66 21.21
CA GLU A 346 6.23 17.01 20.83
C GLU A 346 7.42 17.91 20.45
N ARG A 347 8.49 17.89 21.25
CA ARG A 347 9.73 18.66 20.99
C ARG A 347 10.43 18.29 19.69
N HIS A 348 10.20 17.08 19.18
CA HIS A 348 10.85 16.54 18.00
C HIS A 348 9.90 16.43 16.78
N LEU A 349 8.65 16.89 16.88
CA LEU A 349 7.71 16.88 15.75
C LEU A 349 8.16 17.81 14.62
N ALA A 350 8.85 18.91 14.94
CA ALA A 350 9.40 19.83 13.96
C ALA A 350 10.40 19.17 12.98
N ARG A 351 11.05 18.09 13.41
CA ARG A 351 11.99 17.31 12.58
C ARG A 351 11.28 16.40 11.57
N VAL A 352 9.97 16.18 11.68
CA VAL A 352 9.26 15.22 10.84
C VAL A 352 9.10 15.78 9.41
N PRO A 353 9.74 15.16 8.40
CA PRO A 353 9.63 15.63 7.03
C PRO A 353 8.20 15.51 6.54
N ALA A 354 7.83 16.40 5.61
CA ALA A 354 6.48 16.50 5.08
C ALA A 354 5.91 15.11 4.68
N ALA A 355 6.69 14.31 3.93
CA ALA A 355 6.29 13.00 3.45
C ALA A 355 5.89 12.00 4.56
N GLN A 356 6.40 12.15 5.79
CA GLN A 356 6.17 11.22 6.90
C GLN A 356 5.14 11.69 7.93
N ARG A 357 4.62 12.92 7.79
CA ARG A 357 3.72 13.52 8.79
C ARG A 357 2.42 12.74 8.98
N GLU A 358 1.87 12.14 7.92
CA GLU A 358 0.68 11.28 8.02
C GLU A 358 0.95 10.03 8.88
N GLY A 359 2.12 9.40 8.70
CA GLY A 359 2.53 8.24 9.49
C GLY A 359 2.78 8.59 10.96
N ALA A 360 3.44 9.73 11.21
CA ALA A 360 3.64 10.25 12.56
C ALA A 360 2.32 10.59 13.27
N ALA A 361 1.39 11.26 12.56
CA ALA A 361 0.05 11.55 13.06
C ALA A 361 -0.71 10.26 13.44
N LEU A 362 -0.63 9.24 12.59
CA LEU A 362 -1.23 7.94 12.86
C LEU A 362 -0.63 7.28 14.11
N GLY A 363 0.69 7.33 14.29
CA GLY A 363 1.38 6.81 15.47
C GLY A 363 0.93 7.48 16.76
N LEU A 364 0.92 8.83 16.78
CA LEU A 364 0.48 9.61 17.93
C LEU A 364 -0.98 9.31 18.30
N LEU A 365 -1.90 9.43 17.34
CA LEU A 365 -3.33 9.23 17.59
C LEU A 365 -3.67 7.77 17.93
N SER A 366 -2.86 6.80 17.49
CA SER A 366 -3.04 5.39 17.88
C SER A 366 -2.74 5.14 19.36
N SER A 367 -1.90 5.96 20.00
CA SER A 367 -1.56 5.80 21.42
C SER A 367 -2.71 6.15 22.37
N ILE A 368 -3.72 6.89 21.90
CA ILE A 368 -4.86 7.40 22.69
C ILE A 368 -5.66 6.30 23.38
N ARG A 369 -5.66 5.09 22.81
CA ARG A 369 -6.32 3.90 23.40
C ARG A 369 -5.80 3.54 24.80
N TYR A 370 -4.62 4.00 25.16
CA TYR A 370 -3.95 3.69 26.43
C TYR A 370 -3.74 4.87 27.36
N LEU A 371 -3.92 6.10 26.85
CA LEU A 371 -3.75 7.32 27.63
C LEU A 371 -4.94 7.53 28.57
N ASP A 372 -4.78 8.37 29.60
CA ASP A 372 -5.94 8.94 30.30
C ASP A 372 -6.68 9.96 29.40
N GLU A 373 -7.78 10.52 29.90
CA GLU A 373 -8.59 11.48 29.15
C GLU A 373 -7.87 12.80 28.89
N ALA A 374 -7.10 13.31 29.85
CA ALA A 374 -6.40 14.59 29.73
C ALA A 374 -5.29 14.52 28.67
N LEU A 375 -4.48 13.47 28.70
CA LEU A 375 -3.42 13.22 27.72
C LEU A 375 -4.03 12.93 26.34
N SER A 376 -5.10 12.14 26.27
CA SER A 376 -5.85 11.92 25.02
C SER A 376 -6.30 13.24 24.38
N GLN A 377 -6.84 14.17 25.18
CA GLN A 377 -7.31 15.46 24.67
C GLN A 377 -6.15 16.32 24.13
N ARG A 378 -4.96 16.22 24.73
CA ARG A 378 -3.76 16.93 24.27
C ARG A 378 -3.19 16.37 22.97
N VAL A 379 -3.24 15.06 22.76
CA VAL A 379 -2.64 14.40 21.58
C VAL A 379 -3.45 14.63 20.30
N TRP A 380 -4.77 14.80 20.40
CA TRP A 380 -5.64 15.01 19.23
C TRP A 380 -5.25 16.23 18.36
N PRO A 381 -5.15 17.45 18.92
CA PRO A 381 -4.72 18.62 18.17
C PRO A 381 -3.33 18.45 17.55
N GLN A 382 -2.39 17.85 18.29
CA GLN A 382 -1.01 17.63 17.81
C GLN A 382 -0.98 16.69 16.60
N GLY A 383 -1.71 15.58 16.64
CA GLY A 383 -1.79 14.64 15.53
C GLY A 383 -2.45 15.24 14.29
N LEU A 384 -3.50 16.06 14.47
CA LEU A 384 -4.18 16.72 13.35
C LEU A 384 -3.34 17.85 12.75
N ASP A 385 -2.58 18.59 13.57
CA ASP A 385 -1.70 19.67 13.09
C ASP A 385 -0.62 19.15 12.13
N LEU A 386 -0.10 17.94 12.35
CA LEU A 386 0.86 17.30 11.44
C LEU A 386 0.34 17.13 10.01
N ILE A 387 -0.97 16.94 9.83
CA ILE A 387 -1.59 16.79 8.51
C ILE A 387 -2.29 18.06 8.01
N ASN A 388 -2.15 19.17 8.73
CA ASN A 388 -2.77 20.43 8.37
C ASN A 388 -2.31 20.90 6.98
N GLY A 389 -3.26 21.36 6.14
CA GLY A 389 -2.99 21.77 4.77
C GLY A 389 -2.77 20.63 3.75
N ARG A 390 -2.85 19.34 4.14
CA ARG A 390 -2.71 18.19 3.21
C ARG A 390 -4.00 17.75 2.51
N GLY A 391 -5.09 18.47 2.76
CA GLY A 391 -6.38 18.23 2.12
C GLY A 391 -7.09 16.96 2.60
N GLU A 392 -8.17 16.61 1.89
CA GLU A 392 -9.12 15.58 2.28
C GLU A 392 -8.51 14.17 2.33
N ALA A 393 -7.71 13.80 1.33
CA ALA A 393 -7.17 12.46 1.19
C ALA A 393 -6.28 12.07 2.38
N ALA A 394 -5.54 13.02 2.95
CA ALA A 394 -4.69 12.78 4.12
C ALA A 394 -5.54 12.49 5.37
N LEU A 395 -6.62 13.23 5.59
CA LEU A 395 -7.54 12.97 6.70
C LEU A 395 -8.21 11.60 6.55
N LEU A 396 -8.70 11.27 5.36
CA LEU A 396 -9.31 9.95 5.10
C LEU A 396 -8.33 8.81 5.39
N ARG A 397 -7.09 8.88 4.88
CA ARG A 397 -6.05 7.86 5.15
C ARG A 397 -5.77 7.72 6.65
N LEU A 398 -5.68 8.84 7.37
CA LEU A 398 -5.46 8.86 8.81
C LEU A 398 -6.61 8.15 9.55
N LEU A 399 -7.86 8.50 9.23
CA LEU A 399 -9.04 7.91 9.87
C LEU A 399 -9.20 6.42 9.56
N THR A 400 -8.98 6.01 8.30
CA THR A 400 -8.95 4.60 7.92
C THR A 400 -7.85 3.85 8.67
N GLY A 401 -6.65 4.45 8.81
CA GLY A 401 -5.56 3.87 9.59
C GLY A 401 -5.95 3.67 11.05
N LEU A 402 -6.55 4.66 11.71
CA LEU A 402 -7.02 4.56 13.10
C LEU A 402 -8.10 3.48 13.28
N GLN A 403 -8.96 3.32 12.27
CA GLN A 403 -9.94 2.23 12.24
C GLN A 403 -9.26 0.86 12.11
N THR A 404 -8.24 0.72 11.26
CA THR A 404 -7.43 -0.50 11.15
C THR A 404 -6.75 -0.86 12.48
N TYR A 405 -6.22 0.13 13.21
CA TYR A 405 -5.67 -0.06 14.56
C TYR A 405 -6.74 -0.21 15.65
N SER A 406 -8.02 -0.25 15.27
CA SER A 406 -9.17 -0.41 16.17
C SER A 406 -9.25 0.64 17.29
N VAL A 407 -8.71 1.84 17.05
CA VAL A 407 -8.66 2.93 18.04
C VAL A 407 -10.09 3.33 18.45
N PHE A 408 -10.97 3.55 17.48
CA PHE A 408 -12.36 3.93 17.76
C PHE A 408 -13.20 2.85 18.46
N ARG A 409 -12.77 1.58 18.40
CA ARG A 409 -13.44 0.48 19.11
C ARG A 409 -12.98 0.34 20.56
N THR A 410 -11.80 0.86 20.89
CA THR A 410 -11.12 0.62 22.18
C THR A 410 -11.21 1.81 23.13
N ILE A 411 -11.46 3.02 22.62
CA ILE A 411 -11.65 4.22 23.44
C ILE A 411 -13.09 4.31 24.00
N ASN A 412 -13.26 4.98 25.14
CA ASN A 412 -14.56 5.23 25.75
C ASN A 412 -15.37 6.29 24.95
N ASP A 413 -16.67 6.40 25.26
CA ASP A 413 -17.59 7.30 24.54
C ASP A 413 -17.18 8.77 24.66
N GLN A 414 -16.61 9.19 25.80
CA GLN A 414 -16.17 10.56 26.02
C GLN A 414 -14.99 10.93 25.11
N LYS A 415 -13.96 10.07 25.03
CA LYS A 415 -12.84 10.23 24.10
C LYS A 415 -13.32 10.19 22.65
N LEU A 416 -14.31 9.36 22.34
CA LEU A 416 -14.88 9.27 21.00
C LEU A 416 -15.64 10.53 20.60
N LEU A 417 -16.43 11.12 21.51
CA LEU A 417 -17.09 12.40 21.31
C LEU A 417 -16.07 13.53 21.09
N PHE A 418 -15.01 13.56 21.90
CA PHE A 418 -13.94 14.54 21.72
C PHE A 418 -13.23 14.38 20.38
N ALA A 419 -12.89 13.13 20.00
CA ALA A 419 -12.30 12.82 18.69
C ALA A 419 -13.16 13.37 17.54
N LYS A 420 -14.48 13.12 17.58
CA LYS A 420 -15.43 13.64 16.58
C LYS A 420 -15.41 15.17 16.52
N ALA A 421 -15.42 15.84 17.67
CA ALA A 421 -15.35 17.29 17.72
C ALA A 421 -14.06 17.86 17.11
N GLN A 422 -12.91 17.22 17.37
CA GLN A 422 -11.62 17.65 16.81
C GLN A 422 -11.55 17.45 15.30
N VAL A 423 -12.08 16.34 14.78
CA VAL A 423 -12.17 16.09 13.33
C VAL A 423 -13.07 17.12 12.64
N ILE A 424 -14.23 17.45 13.23
CA ILE A 424 -15.13 18.50 12.72
C ILE A 424 -14.40 19.85 12.66
N LYS A 425 -13.79 20.27 13.78
CA LYS A 425 -13.03 21.52 13.86
C LYS A 425 -11.90 21.60 12.83
N PHE A 426 -11.21 20.48 12.59
CA PHE A 426 -10.16 20.40 11.59
C PHE A 426 -10.68 20.57 10.16
N MET A 427 -11.79 19.93 9.81
CA MET A 427 -12.45 20.08 8.49
C MET A 427 -12.97 21.50 8.26
N GLU A 428 -13.42 22.17 9.33
CA GLU A 428 -13.81 23.58 9.32
C GLU A 428 -12.62 24.49 9.04
N ALA A 429 -11.53 24.34 9.81
CA ALA A 429 -10.31 25.13 9.65
C ALA A 429 -9.68 24.96 8.26
N ASN A 430 -9.75 23.75 7.69
CA ASN A 430 -9.21 23.45 6.36
C ASN A 430 -10.20 23.70 5.21
N ARG A 431 -11.38 24.28 5.49
CA ARG A 431 -12.39 24.67 4.49
C ARG A 431 -12.82 23.52 3.55
N PHE A 432 -12.99 22.32 4.08
CA PHE A 432 -13.49 21.19 3.29
C PHE A 432 -14.92 21.47 2.79
N SER A 433 -15.27 20.97 1.61
CA SER A 433 -16.62 21.15 1.05
C SER A 433 -17.68 20.38 1.86
N GLU A 434 -18.93 20.82 1.78
CA GLU A 434 -20.04 20.16 2.49
C GLU A 434 -20.25 18.70 2.05
N ALA A 435 -20.08 18.39 0.76
CA ALA A 435 -20.15 17.01 0.27
C ALA A 435 -19.08 16.11 0.91
N VAL A 436 -17.86 16.63 1.05
CA VAL A 436 -16.73 15.94 1.68
C VAL A 436 -16.96 15.76 3.18
N ARG A 437 -17.41 16.81 3.86
CA ARG A 437 -17.77 16.76 5.29
C ARG A 437 -18.85 15.71 5.52
N ALA A 438 -19.90 15.68 4.71
CA ALA A 438 -20.96 14.68 4.81
C ALA A 438 -20.43 13.25 4.67
N ARG A 439 -19.56 12.98 3.67
CA ARG A 439 -18.95 11.66 3.46
C ARG A 439 -18.08 11.21 4.63
N ILE A 440 -17.24 12.11 5.14
CA ILE A 440 -16.38 11.82 6.30
C ILE A 440 -17.23 11.61 7.55
N LEU A 441 -18.24 12.47 7.77
CA LEU A 441 -19.14 12.35 8.91
C LEU A 441 -19.98 11.08 8.86
N ASP A 442 -20.39 10.60 7.68
CA ASP A 442 -21.08 9.32 7.53
C ASP A 442 -20.16 8.15 7.93
N SER A 443 -18.90 8.18 7.47
CA SER A 443 -17.86 7.22 7.86
C SER A 443 -17.57 7.25 9.37
N VAL A 444 -17.61 8.45 9.97
CA VAL A 444 -17.39 8.71 11.41
C VAL A 444 -18.61 8.36 12.26
N ARG A 445 -19.83 8.54 11.75
CA ARG A 445 -21.08 8.13 12.41
C ARG A 445 -21.14 6.62 12.56
N ASN A 446 -20.59 5.90 11.57
CA ASN A 446 -20.44 4.45 11.63
C ASN A 446 -19.40 3.96 12.66
N TRP A 447 -18.64 4.84 13.32
CA TRP A 447 -17.76 4.47 14.42
C TRP A 447 -18.51 3.96 15.66
N ASN A 448 -19.83 4.16 15.74
CA ASN A 448 -20.67 3.79 16.89
C ASN A 448 -21.43 2.46 16.74
N PHE A 449 -21.37 1.73 15.62
CA PHE A 449 -22.27 0.57 15.46
C PHE A 449 -21.78 -0.73 16.17
N PRO A 450 -22.64 -1.41 16.97
CA PRO A 450 -22.32 -2.61 17.75
C PRO A 450 -21.98 -3.91 16.98
N TRP A 451 -22.39 -4.07 15.71
CA TRP A 451 -22.11 -5.26 14.86
C TRP A 451 -20.62 -5.55 14.56
N LEU A 452 -19.70 -4.80 15.15
CA LEU A 452 -18.26 -5.07 15.15
C LEU A 452 -17.71 -5.45 16.55
N ARG A 453 -18.60 -5.53 17.55
CA ARG A 453 -18.41 -6.15 18.86
C ARG A 453 -19.32 -7.39 18.88
N HIS A 454 -18.72 -8.58 18.76
CA HIS A 454 -19.35 -9.91 18.63
C HIS A 454 -19.78 -10.31 17.20
N GLU A 455 -19.07 -11.27 16.61
CA GLU A 455 -19.48 -12.68 16.71
C GLU A 455 -18.26 -13.56 17.01
N PRO A 456 -18.28 -14.34 18.11
CA PRO A 456 -17.53 -15.58 18.20
C PRO A 456 -18.24 -16.66 17.39
N SER A 457 -17.47 -17.43 16.61
CA SER A 457 -17.79 -18.81 16.26
C SER A 457 -16.58 -19.65 16.64
#